data_AF-A0A2D8VE16-F1
#
_entry.id   AF-A0A2D8VE16-F1
#
_cell.length_a   1.000
_cell.length_b   1.000
_cell.length_c   1.000
_cell.angle_alpha   90.00
_cell.angle_beta   90.00
_cell.angle_gamma   90.00
#
_symmetry.space_group_name_H-M   'P 1'
#
loop_
_entity.id
_entity.type
_entity.pdbx_description
1 polymer ?
#
loop_
_entity_poly.entity_id
_entity_poly.type
_entity_poly.pdbx_seq_one_letter_code
_entity_poly.pdbx_strand_id
1 'polypeptide(L)'
;MKRLLLTLLSFCILLPLPGPATLDGAPKQGGNANSKKKTPAQKKKEEEQRKKARERAEAERKRRAQEEMKRKQAIEAARKKRLLDRVEEAKSEVRKCAGEAKELGGRYQKMLDGRDLIARSITRILLKPAKGDLARTKGKLLKLEEQFEAKAKDFQGASISLGLVKNSEKKTHSKGGDAETWEKTLLDLKRELSSANATIKSGESSNKSYGRMILTMVGDYVRAGVDFSESDKALIKKLATL
;
A
#
# COMPACT_ATOMS: atom_id res chain seq x y z
N MET A 1 29.58 7.36 6.63
CA MET A 1 29.22 8.44 5.68
C MET A 1 28.00 9.15 6.26
N LYS A 2 28.09 10.19 7.08
CA LYS A 2 28.50 11.60 6.84
C LYS A 2 27.73 12.28 5.67
N ARG A 3 26.91 13.28 6.05
CA ARG A 3 26.43 14.47 5.30
C ARG A 3 25.27 14.22 4.32
N LEU A 4 24.30 15.11 4.05
CA LEU A 4 23.93 16.47 4.48
C LEU A 4 22.55 16.78 3.85
N LEU A 5 21.75 17.68 4.45
CA LEU A 5 20.65 18.56 3.95
C LEU A 5 19.54 18.54 5.01
N LEU A 6 19.36 19.46 5.97
CA LEU A 6 19.58 20.90 6.13
C LEU A 6 18.91 21.85 5.10
N THR A 7 18.16 22.81 5.66
CA THR A 7 17.52 24.05 5.12
C THR A 7 16.12 23.85 4.50
N LEU A 8 15.03 24.53 4.90
CA LEU A 8 14.79 25.72 5.73
C LEU A 8 13.37 25.65 6.33
N LEU A 9 13.23 25.61 7.66
CA LEU A 9 12.01 26.04 8.34
C LEU A 9 12.43 26.74 9.64
N SER A 10 12.72 28.02 9.53
CA SER A 10 12.96 28.89 10.66
C SER A 10 12.45 30.28 10.31
N PHE A 11 11.32 30.66 10.89
CA PHE A 11 11.21 31.99 11.47
C PHE A 11 10.11 32.01 12.55
N CYS A 12 10.48 32.61 13.67
CA CYS A 12 9.95 32.46 15.01
C CYS A 12 8.51 32.91 15.24
N ILE A 13 7.80 32.09 16.01
CA ILE A 13 6.81 32.50 17.00
C ILE A 13 7.57 33.15 18.19
N LEU A 14 6.93 34.11 18.88
CA LEU A 14 7.31 34.80 20.12
C LEU A 14 8.15 36.08 19.99
N LEU A 15 7.50 37.21 20.24
CA LEU A 15 8.12 38.36 20.92
C LEU A 15 7.25 38.75 22.13
N PRO A 16 7.88 39.07 23.28
CA PRO A 16 7.23 39.46 24.51
C PRO A 16 6.90 40.96 24.53
N LEU A 17 5.93 41.34 25.38
CA LEU A 17 5.76 42.72 25.82
C LEU A 17 7.03 43.20 26.56
N PRO A 18 7.43 44.47 26.37
CA PRO A 18 8.07 45.24 27.42
C PRO A 18 7.11 46.33 27.93
N GLY A 19 6.97 46.38 29.26
CA GLY A 19 6.47 47.52 30.02
C GLY A 19 7.47 48.69 30.04
N PRO A 20 7.24 49.71 30.90
CA PRO A 20 7.48 51.11 30.61
C PRO A 20 8.91 51.58 30.92
N ALA A 21 9.43 52.51 30.10
CA ALA A 21 10.55 53.38 30.45
C ALA A 21 10.31 54.77 29.86
N THR A 22 9.89 55.70 30.72
CA THR A 22 10.07 57.14 30.55
C THR A 22 11.57 57.48 30.61
N LEU A 23 12.04 58.37 29.74
CA LEU A 23 12.67 59.65 30.12
C LEU A 23 13.19 60.41 28.88
N ASP A 24 12.67 61.62 28.77
CA ASP A 24 13.27 62.88 28.31
C ASP A 24 13.99 63.03 26.96
N GLY A 25 13.52 64.05 26.23
CA GLY A 25 14.36 64.81 25.29
C GLY A 25 13.72 65.18 23.95
N ALA A 26 12.59 65.89 23.93
CA ALA A 26 12.13 66.59 22.73
C ALA A 26 12.29 68.11 22.93
N PRO A 27 12.91 68.84 21.98
CA PRO A 27 13.11 70.28 22.12
C PRO A 27 11.77 71.01 22.02
N LYS A 28 11.59 72.02 22.87
CA LYS A 28 10.49 72.99 22.76
C LYS A 28 10.61 73.74 21.43
N GLN A 29 9.91 73.27 20.40
CA GLN A 29 9.53 74.13 19.29
C GLN A 29 8.23 74.84 19.67
N GLY A 30 8.36 76.11 20.02
CA GLY A 30 7.24 77.04 20.10
C GLY A 30 6.58 77.14 18.73
N GLY A 31 5.47 76.43 18.56
CA GLY A 31 4.53 76.61 17.47
C GLY A 31 3.43 77.55 17.94
N ASN A 32 3.44 78.77 17.44
CA ASN A 32 2.41 79.78 17.63
C ASN A 32 1.02 79.17 17.38
N ALA A 33 0.20 79.04 18.42
CA ALA A 33 -1.16 78.54 18.34
C ALA A 33 -2.06 79.61 17.70
N ASN A 34 -2.07 79.70 16.37
CA ASN A 34 -3.07 80.46 15.65
C ASN A 34 -4.32 79.58 15.45
N SER A 35 -5.21 79.58 16.45
CA SER A 35 -6.50 78.88 16.39
C SER A 35 -7.49 79.65 15.51
N LYS A 36 -7.27 79.64 14.19
CA LYS A 36 -8.34 79.98 13.24
C LYS A 36 -9.49 78.98 13.43
N LYS A 37 -10.59 79.41 14.05
CA LYS A 37 -11.85 78.66 14.07
C LYS A 37 -12.22 78.33 12.62
N LYS A 38 -12.19 77.03 12.27
CA LYS A 38 -12.62 76.53 10.97
C LYS A 38 -14.03 77.03 10.67
N THR A 39 -14.22 77.70 9.53
CA THR A 39 -15.54 78.19 9.11
C THR A 39 -16.49 77.02 8.83
N PRO A 40 -17.82 77.22 8.92
CA PRO A 40 -18.80 76.16 8.66
C PRO A 40 -18.61 75.44 7.30
N ALA A 41 -18.12 76.17 6.29
CA ALA A 41 -17.80 75.63 4.97
C ALA A 41 -16.57 74.69 4.96
N GLN A 42 -15.55 74.95 5.79
CA GLN A 42 -14.39 74.07 5.93
C GLN A 42 -14.73 72.79 6.71
N LYS A 43 -15.60 72.89 7.72
CA LYS A 43 -16.10 71.72 8.47
C LYS A 43 -16.95 70.81 7.57
N LYS A 44 -17.83 71.37 6.73
CA LYS A 44 -18.62 70.60 5.75
C LYS A 44 -17.74 69.85 4.73
N LYS A 45 -16.71 70.50 4.18
CA LYS A 45 -15.78 69.83 3.23
C LYS A 45 -14.97 68.71 3.89
N GLU A 46 -14.52 68.89 5.13
CA GLU A 46 -13.77 67.86 5.86
C GLU A 46 -14.65 66.68 6.28
N GLU A 47 -15.89 66.94 6.67
CA GLU A 47 -16.87 65.90 7.01
C GLU A 47 -17.28 65.08 5.78
N GLU A 48 -17.42 65.73 4.62
CA GLU A 48 -17.67 65.05 3.34
C GLU A 48 -16.47 64.20 2.90
N GLN A 49 -15.23 64.67 3.11
CA GLN A 49 -14.02 63.89 2.87
C GLN A 49 -13.89 62.69 3.83
N ARG A 50 -14.24 62.86 5.11
CA ARG A 50 -14.27 61.75 6.09
C ARG A 50 -15.35 60.74 5.75
N LYS A 51 -16.52 61.17 5.27
CA LYS A 51 -17.58 60.26 4.80
C LYS A 51 -17.13 59.46 3.58
N LYS A 52 -16.55 60.12 2.56
CA LYS A 52 -15.96 59.46 1.40
C LYS A 52 -14.82 58.51 1.76
N ALA A 53 -13.99 58.85 2.75
CA ALA A 53 -12.93 57.97 3.24
C ALA A 53 -13.49 56.73 3.97
N ARG A 54 -14.56 56.89 4.76
CA ARG A 54 -15.26 55.78 5.43
C ARG A 54 -15.95 54.85 4.44
N GLU A 55 -16.63 55.40 3.43
CA GLU A 55 -17.26 54.62 2.35
C GLU A 55 -16.24 53.83 1.54
N ARG A 56 -15.08 54.43 1.22
CA ARG A 56 -13.97 53.71 0.56
C ARG A 56 -13.39 52.62 1.44
N ALA A 57 -13.18 52.88 2.73
CA ALA A 57 -12.68 51.89 3.68
C ALA A 57 -13.67 50.72 3.86
N GLU A 58 -14.98 50.98 3.88
CA GLU A 58 -16.00 49.92 3.98
C GLU A 58 -16.12 49.12 2.67
N ALA A 59 -16.07 49.78 1.52
CA ALA A 59 -16.04 49.12 0.21
C ALA A 59 -14.79 48.24 0.06
N GLU A 60 -13.62 48.71 0.52
CA GLU A 60 -12.38 47.95 0.50
C GLU A 60 -12.43 46.76 1.46
N ARG A 61 -13.03 46.91 2.65
CA ARG A 61 -13.27 45.79 3.58
C ARG A 61 -14.17 44.72 2.97
N LYS A 62 -15.27 45.12 2.32
CA LYS A 62 -16.18 44.18 1.63
C LYS A 62 -15.48 43.46 0.48
N ARG A 63 -14.67 44.17 -0.31
CA ARG A 63 -13.86 43.56 -1.39
C ARG A 63 -12.83 42.57 -0.86
N ARG A 64 -12.07 42.94 0.19
CA ARG A 64 -11.09 42.05 0.83
C ARG A 64 -11.76 40.80 1.42
N ALA A 65 -12.91 40.93 2.06
CA ALA A 65 -13.67 39.79 2.58
C ALA A 65 -14.16 38.86 1.45
N GLN A 66 -14.62 39.41 0.31
CA GLN A 66 -15.00 38.61 -0.85
C GLN A 66 -13.80 37.90 -1.50
N GLU A 67 -12.65 38.58 -1.62
CA GLU A 67 -11.42 37.98 -2.13
C GLU A 67 -10.89 36.88 -1.21
N GLU A 68 -10.97 37.07 0.12
CA GLU A 68 -10.60 36.04 1.10
C GLU A 68 -11.53 34.82 1.02
N MET A 69 -12.84 35.02 0.85
CA MET A 69 -13.79 33.93 0.64
C MET A 69 -13.49 33.15 -0.64
N LYS A 70 -13.24 33.84 -1.76
CA LYS A 70 -12.84 33.21 -3.02
C LYS A 70 -11.53 32.43 -2.87
N ARG A 71 -10.56 32.97 -2.13
CA ARG A 71 -9.29 32.29 -1.84
C ARG A 71 -9.49 31.03 -1.00
N LYS A 72 -10.32 31.08 0.05
CA LYS A 72 -10.66 29.90 0.88
C LYS A 72 -11.37 28.83 0.05
N GLN A 73 -12.33 29.23 -0.79
CA GLN A 73 -13.02 28.32 -1.72
C GLN A 73 -12.06 27.68 -2.72
N ALA A 74 -11.12 28.44 -3.29
CA ALA A 74 -10.12 27.92 -4.22
C ALA A 74 -9.19 26.89 -3.54
N ILE A 75 -8.77 27.17 -2.30
CA ILE A 75 -7.95 26.23 -1.51
C ILE A 75 -8.73 24.94 -1.21
N GLU A 76 -9.99 25.05 -0.81
CA GLU A 76 -10.84 23.89 -0.52
C GLU A 76 -11.12 23.06 -1.78
N ALA A 77 -11.41 23.71 -2.91
CA ALA A 77 -11.60 23.04 -4.19
C ALA A 77 -10.33 22.30 -4.64
N ALA A 78 -9.15 22.94 -4.49
CA ALA A 78 -7.87 22.30 -4.78
C ALA A 78 -7.61 21.09 -3.86
N ARG A 79 -7.96 21.19 -2.57
CA ARG A 79 -7.86 20.07 -1.62
C ARG A 79 -8.79 18.92 -2.01
N LYS A 80 -10.05 19.20 -2.35
CA LYS A 80 -11.01 18.18 -2.81
C LYS A 80 -10.52 17.48 -4.07
N LYS A 81 -10.02 18.24 -5.06
CA LYS A 81 -9.45 17.67 -6.28
C LYS A 81 -8.30 16.70 -5.98
N ARG A 82 -7.33 17.11 -5.15
CA ARG A 82 -6.21 16.23 -4.75
C ARG A 82 -6.67 14.95 -4.06
N LEU A 83 -7.71 15.02 -3.23
CA LEU A 83 -8.25 13.83 -2.57
C LEU A 83 -8.93 12.88 -3.56
N LEU A 84 -9.67 13.43 -4.53
CA LEU A 84 -10.28 12.63 -5.60
C LEU A 84 -9.21 11.95 -6.47
N ASP A 85 -8.15 12.69 -6.85
CA ASP A 85 -7.04 12.14 -7.63
C ASP A 85 -6.38 10.93 -6.92
N ARG A 86 -6.15 11.05 -5.60
CA ARG A 86 -5.63 9.94 -4.76
C ARG A 86 -6.58 8.74 -4.72
N VAL A 87 -7.89 8.97 -4.61
CA VAL A 87 -8.90 7.90 -4.63
C VAL A 87 -8.88 7.16 -5.97
N GLU A 88 -8.82 7.88 -7.09
CA GLU A 88 -8.79 7.26 -8.42
C GLU A 88 -7.47 6.51 -8.68
N GLU A 89 -6.34 7.02 -8.21
CA GLU A 89 -5.06 6.31 -8.24
C GLU A 89 -5.14 5.01 -7.43
N ALA A 90 -5.64 5.08 -6.19
CA ALA A 90 -5.79 3.90 -5.35
C ALA A 90 -6.74 2.86 -5.97
N LYS A 91 -7.86 3.29 -6.55
CA LYS A 91 -8.78 2.40 -7.30
C LYS A 91 -8.07 1.69 -8.45
N SER A 92 -7.30 2.44 -9.25
CA SER A 92 -6.54 1.88 -10.37
C SER A 92 -5.54 0.81 -9.90
N GLU A 93 -4.81 1.09 -8.81
CA GLU A 93 -3.88 0.14 -8.22
C GLU A 93 -4.56 -1.10 -7.61
N VAL A 94 -5.75 -0.95 -7.02
CA VAL A 94 -6.57 -2.09 -6.56
C VAL A 94 -6.95 -3.00 -7.72
N ARG A 95 -7.28 -2.45 -8.90
CA ARG A 95 -7.56 -3.25 -10.11
C ARG A 95 -6.32 -4.01 -10.58
N LYS A 96 -5.14 -3.38 -10.54
CA LYS A 96 -3.88 -4.07 -10.86
C LYS A 96 -3.64 -5.24 -9.91
N CYS A 97 -3.86 -5.04 -8.60
CA CYS A 97 -3.76 -6.11 -7.61
C CYS A 97 -4.70 -7.29 -7.93
N ALA A 98 -5.94 -7.02 -8.35
CA ALA A 98 -6.88 -8.06 -8.77
C ALA A 98 -6.40 -8.82 -10.03
N GLY A 99 -5.78 -8.13 -10.98
CA GLY A 99 -5.13 -8.74 -12.14
C GLY A 99 -3.98 -9.67 -11.75
N GLU A 100 -3.06 -9.19 -10.91
CA GLU A 100 -1.94 -10.00 -10.38
C GLU A 100 -2.43 -11.23 -9.60
N ALA A 101 -3.50 -11.09 -8.80
CA ALA A 101 -4.10 -12.21 -8.09
C ALA A 101 -4.61 -13.30 -9.04
N LYS A 102 -5.11 -12.94 -10.23
CA LYS A 102 -5.57 -13.90 -11.23
C LYS A 102 -4.40 -14.71 -11.80
N GLU A 103 -3.29 -14.06 -12.10
CA GLU A 103 -2.07 -14.72 -12.57
C GLU A 103 -1.47 -15.65 -11.50
N LEU A 104 -1.38 -15.16 -10.26
CA LEU A 104 -0.96 -15.97 -9.12
C LEU A 104 -1.91 -17.15 -8.88
N GLY A 105 -3.21 -17.00 -9.10
CA GLY A 105 -4.17 -18.09 -9.06
C GLY A 105 -3.85 -19.22 -10.05
N GLY A 106 -3.42 -18.87 -11.27
CA GLY A 106 -2.96 -19.85 -12.25
C GLY A 106 -1.69 -20.59 -11.80
N ARG A 107 -0.73 -19.87 -11.20
CA ARG A 107 0.49 -20.47 -10.62
C ARG A 107 0.18 -21.35 -9.42
N TYR A 108 -0.72 -20.92 -8.55
CA TYR A 108 -1.19 -21.70 -7.40
C TYR A 108 -1.83 -23.01 -7.85
N GLN A 109 -2.68 -22.99 -8.89
CA GLN A 109 -3.27 -24.22 -9.43
C GLN A 109 -2.19 -25.18 -9.97
N LYS A 110 -1.23 -24.69 -10.77
CA LYS A 110 -0.12 -25.51 -11.26
C LYS A 110 0.70 -26.12 -10.12
N MET A 111 0.91 -25.36 -9.05
CA MET A 111 1.57 -25.85 -7.85
C MET A 111 0.75 -26.96 -7.18
N LEU A 112 -0.57 -26.83 -7.07
CA LEU A 112 -1.44 -27.89 -6.56
C LEU A 112 -1.43 -29.14 -7.45
N ASP A 113 -1.48 -28.97 -8.78
CA ASP A 113 -1.40 -30.08 -9.72
C ASP A 113 -0.06 -30.84 -9.58
N GLY A 114 1.03 -30.11 -9.37
CA GLY A 114 2.34 -30.70 -9.07
C GLY A 114 2.37 -31.46 -7.75
N ARG A 115 1.64 -31.00 -6.73
CA ARG A 115 1.49 -31.70 -5.45
C ARG A 115 0.69 -32.99 -5.61
N ASP A 116 -0.41 -32.94 -6.34
CA ASP A 116 -1.22 -34.12 -6.64
C ASP A 116 -0.43 -35.17 -7.45
N LEU A 117 0.37 -34.72 -8.43
CA LEU A 117 1.30 -35.60 -9.15
C LEU A 117 2.29 -36.29 -8.21
N ILE A 118 2.86 -35.55 -7.26
CA ILE A 118 3.79 -36.09 -6.24
C ILE A 118 3.09 -37.14 -5.39
N ALA A 119 1.91 -36.82 -4.83
CA ALA A 119 1.15 -37.75 -3.98
C ALA A 119 0.87 -39.07 -4.71
N ARG A 120 0.33 -38.99 -5.95
CA ARG A 120 0.09 -40.18 -6.79
C ARG A 120 1.35 -40.99 -7.03
N SER A 121 2.48 -40.31 -7.27
CA SER A 121 3.76 -40.99 -7.51
C SER A 121 4.27 -41.72 -6.27
N ILE A 122 4.19 -41.09 -5.09
CA ILE A 122 4.53 -41.72 -3.81
C ILE A 122 3.70 -42.98 -3.60
N THR A 123 2.38 -42.88 -3.71
CA THR A 123 1.46 -44.03 -3.54
C THR A 123 1.82 -45.17 -4.51
N ARG A 124 2.05 -44.86 -5.78
CA ARG A 124 2.40 -45.87 -6.81
C ARG A 124 3.70 -46.59 -6.51
N ILE A 125 4.71 -45.88 -5.99
CA ILE A 125 6.00 -46.48 -5.61
C ILE A 125 5.85 -47.32 -4.33
N LEU A 126 5.10 -46.86 -3.33
CA LEU A 126 4.89 -47.60 -2.08
C LEU A 126 4.18 -48.95 -2.28
N LEU A 127 3.35 -49.07 -3.32
CA LEU A 127 2.70 -50.32 -3.72
C LEU A 127 3.65 -51.34 -4.35
N LYS A 128 4.86 -50.92 -4.75
CA LYS A 128 5.84 -51.84 -5.32
C LYS A 128 6.42 -52.77 -4.25
N PRO A 129 6.79 -54.01 -4.65
CA PRO A 129 7.44 -54.94 -3.73
C PRO A 129 8.77 -54.34 -3.26
N ALA A 130 9.00 -54.37 -1.95
CA ALA A 130 10.23 -53.91 -1.32
C ALA A 130 10.80 -55.04 -0.45
N LYS A 131 11.92 -55.62 -0.87
CA LYS A 131 12.69 -56.61 -0.11
C LYS A 131 14.15 -56.15 0.00
N GLY A 132 14.85 -56.61 1.03
CA GLY A 132 16.25 -56.24 1.28
C GLY A 132 16.44 -54.72 1.37
N ASP A 133 17.37 -54.17 0.60
CA ASP A 133 17.72 -52.74 0.59
C ASP A 133 16.52 -51.83 0.25
N LEU A 134 15.54 -52.32 -0.51
CA LEU A 134 14.33 -51.57 -0.83
C LEU A 134 13.44 -51.31 0.40
N ALA A 135 13.51 -52.13 1.44
CA ALA A 135 12.76 -51.87 2.67
C ALA A 135 13.20 -50.55 3.32
N ARG A 136 14.51 -50.25 3.26
CA ARG A 136 15.05 -48.98 3.74
C ARG A 136 14.59 -47.80 2.88
N THR A 137 14.59 -47.95 1.55
CA THR A 137 14.09 -46.92 0.63
C THR A 137 12.59 -46.69 0.81
N LYS A 138 11.80 -47.75 1.00
CA LYS A 138 10.38 -47.65 1.35
C LYS A 138 10.15 -46.89 2.65
N GLY A 139 10.95 -47.16 3.69
CA GLY A 139 10.90 -46.40 4.95
C GLY A 139 11.24 -44.91 4.79
N LYS A 140 12.18 -44.56 3.90
CA LYS A 140 12.45 -43.15 3.56
C LYS A 140 11.28 -42.50 2.81
N LEU A 141 10.65 -43.24 1.90
CA LEU A 141 9.51 -42.76 1.13
C LEU A 141 8.28 -42.49 2.02
N LEU A 142 8.00 -43.35 2.99
CA LEU A 142 6.94 -43.14 3.99
C LEU A 142 7.18 -41.87 4.81
N LYS A 143 8.41 -41.67 5.31
CA LYS A 143 8.76 -40.41 6.02
C LYS A 143 8.63 -39.18 5.12
N LEU A 144 8.95 -39.31 3.84
CA LEU A 144 8.80 -38.24 2.86
C LEU A 144 7.32 -37.90 2.63
N GLU A 145 6.45 -38.91 2.56
CA GLU A 145 5.00 -38.78 2.46
C GLU A 145 4.43 -38.01 3.65
N GLU A 146 4.77 -38.42 4.88
CA GLU A 146 4.33 -37.73 6.11
C GLU A 146 4.74 -36.25 6.11
N GLN A 147 5.99 -35.95 5.77
CA GLN A 147 6.49 -34.57 5.66
C GLN A 147 5.77 -33.80 4.55
N PHE A 148 5.53 -34.45 3.41
CA PHE A 148 4.84 -33.84 2.28
C PHE A 148 3.41 -33.47 2.65
N GLU A 149 2.67 -34.37 3.30
CA GLU A 149 1.29 -34.14 3.75
C GLU A 149 1.20 -33.05 4.82
N ALA A 150 2.12 -33.06 5.80
CA ALA A 150 2.18 -32.02 6.84
C ALA A 150 2.33 -30.62 6.22
N LYS A 151 3.20 -30.50 5.21
CA LYS A 151 3.46 -29.24 4.50
C LYS A 151 2.31 -28.78 3.61
N ALA A 152 1.34 -29.64 3.29
CA ALA A 152 0.20 -29.27 2.45
C ALA A 152 -0.65 -28.14 3.07
N LYS A 153 -0.74 -28.12 4.41
CA LYS A 153 -1.53 -27.14 5.17
C LYS A 153 -1.00 -25.71 5.01
N ASP A 154 0.32 -25.56 4.88
CA ASP A 154 0.99 -24.26 4.73
C ASP A 154 0.53 -23.51 3.46
N PHE A 155 0.05 -24.24 2.46
CA PHE A 155 -0.37 -23.66 1.18
C PHE A 155 -1.86 -23.29 1.12
N GLN A 156 -2.66 -23.66 2.12
CA GLN A 156 -4.08 -23.33 2.14
C GLN A 156 -4.32 -21.82 2.30
N GLY A 157 -3.46 -21.15 3.08
CA GLY A 157 -3.54 -19.69 3.30
C GLY A 157 -3.44 -18.88 2.00
N ALA A 158 -2.65 -19.34 1.03
CA ALA A 158 -2.53 -18.66 -0.26
C ALA A 158 -3.85 -18.63 -1.05
N SER A 159 -4.66 -19.70 -1.00
CA SER A 159 -5.97 -19.73 -1.64
C SER A 159 -6.91 -18.67 -1.05
N ILE A 160 -6.91 -18.54 0.27
CA ILE A 160 -7.72 -17.56 1.01
C ILE A 160 -7.29 -16.15 0.62
N SER A 161 -6.00 -15.83 0.70
CA SER A 161 -5.45 -14.52 0.32
C SER A 161 -5.78 -14.15 -1.13
N LEU A 162 -5.62 -15.07 -2.08
CA LEU A 162 -5.98 -14.83 -3.49
C LEU A 162 -7.49 -14.62 -3.68
N GLY A 163 -8.32 -15.37 -2.95
CA GLY A 163 -9.77 -15.19 -2.94
C GLY A 163 -10.21 -13.83 -2.39
N LEU A 164 -9.53 -13.33 -1.35
CA LEU A 164 -9.76 -12.00 -0.81
C LEU A 164 -9.40 -10.91 -1.81
N VAL A 165 -8.23 -11.01 -2.46
CA VAL A 165 -7.77 -10.01 -3.43
C VAL A 165 -8.65 -10.01 -4.68
N LYS A 166 -9.02 -11.18 -5.22
CA LYS A 166 -9.88 -11.28 -6.40
C LYS A 166 -11.26 -10.66 -6.19
N ASN A 167 -11.80 -10.72 -4.97
CA ASN A 167 -13.11 -10.16 -4.64
C ASN A 167 -13.05 -8.71 -4.12
N SER A 168 -11.84 -8.16 -3.97
CA SER A 168 -11.64 -6.84 -3.39
C SER A 168 -12.25 -5.73 -4.23
N GLU A 169 -12.08 -5.76 -5.55
CA GLU A 169 -12.63 -4.78 -6.50
C GLU A 169 -14.16 -4.66 -6.38
N LYS A 170 -14.88 -5.79 -6.24
CA LYS A 170 -16.34 -5.80 -6.04
C LYS A 170 -16.75 -5.25 -4.67
N LYS A 171 -15.96 -5.52 -3.63
CA LYS A 171 -16.25 -5.09 -2.25
C LYS A 171 -15.95 -3.61 -2.03
N THR A 172 -14.95 -3.06 -2.71
CA THR A 172 -14.56 -1.65 -2.57
C THR A 172 -15.39 -0.73 -3.46
N HIS A 173 -15.83 -1.18 -4.65
CA HIS A 173 -16.74 -0.41 -5.49
C HIS A 173 -18.14 -0.20 -4.85
N SER A 174 -18.59 -1.11 -3.99
CA SER A 174 -19.95 -1.07 -3.41
C SER A 174 -20.09 -0.21 -2.15
N LYS A 175 -18.99 0.15 -1.47
CA LYS A 175 -19.06 0.84 -0.16
C LYS A 175 -18.85 2.35 -0.21
N GLY A 176 -18.29 2.88 -1.29
CA GLY A 176 -17.71 4.22 -1.24
C GLY A 176 -16.57 4.30 -0.21
N GLY A 177 -15.81 5.39 -0.22
CA GLY A 177 -14.69 5.56 0.70
C GLY A 177 -13.89 6.81 0.38
N ASP A 178 -13.31 7.42 1.40
CA ASP A 178 -12.37 8.52 1.27
C ASP A 178 -10.96 8.01 0.88
N ALA A 179 -10.04 8.94 0.64
CA ALA A 179 -8.67 8.62 0.23
C ALA A 179 -7.97 7.66 1.20
N GLU A 180 -8.15 7.86 2.51
CA GLU A 180 -7.50 7.04 3.54
C GLU A 180 -8.00 5.59 3.51
N THR A 181 -9.32 5.40 3.36
CA THR A 181 -9.92 4.07 3.26
C THR A 181 -9.41 3.30 2.05
N TRP A 182 -9.32 3.97 0.89
CA TRP A 182 -8.82 3.35 -0.35
C TRP A 182 -7.33 3.02 -0.28
N GLU A 183 -6.51 3.91 0.29
CA GLU A 183 -5.08 3.68 0.46
C GLU A 183 -4.78 2.54 1.45
N LYS A 184 -5.50 2.49 2.57
CA LYS A 184 -5.40 1.37 3.51
C LYS A 184 -5.76 0.05 2.84
N THR A 185 -6.88 0.03 2.11
CA THR A 185 -7.29 -1.17 1.38
C THR A 185 -6.24 -1.60 0.37
N LEU A 186 -5.65 -0.67 -0.38
CA LEU A 186 -4.57 -0.96 -1.30
C LEU A 186 -3.36 -1.59 -0.60
N LEU A 187 -2.96 -1.05 0.55
CA LEU A 187 -1.83 -1.58 1.33
C LEU A 187 -2.10 -3.01 1.82
N ASP A 188 -3.31 -3.27 2.32
CA ASP A 188 -3.70 -4.60 2.77
C ASP A 188 -3.70 -5.61 1.61
N LEU A 189 -4.21 -5.21 0.43
CA LEU A 189 -4.18 -6.07 -0.76
C LEU A 189 -2.76 -6.37 -1.24
N LYS A 190 -1.86 -5.37 -1.23
CA LYS A 190 -0.45 -5.56 -1.57
C LYS A 190 0.23 -6.54 -0.61
N ARG A 191 -0.10 -6.48 0.68
CA ARG A 191 0.41 -7.44 1.69
C ARG A 191 -0.09 -8.86 1.43
N GLU A 192 -1.39 -9.02 1.19
CA GLU A 192 -2.00 -10.33 0.88
C GLU A 192 -1.40 -10.94 -0.39
N LEU A 193 -1.22 -10.15 -1.46
CA LEU A 193 -0.57 -10.59 -2.69
C LEU A 193 0.88 -11.04 -2.46
N SER A 194 1.65 -10.24 -1.73
CA SER A 194 3.04 -10.57 -1.42
C SER A 194 3.14 -11.88 -0.63
N SER A 195 2.28 -12.05 0.37
CA SER A 195 2.19 -13.28 1.17
C SER A 195 1.81 -14.49 0.30
N ALA A 196 0.76 -14.37 -0.52
CA ALA A 196 0.34 -15.43 -1.42
C ALA A 196 1.45 -15.81 -2.42
N ASN A 197 2.13 -14.84 -3.02
CA ASN A 197 3.23 -15.07 -3.95
C ASN A 197 4.42 -15.78 -3.28
N ALA A 198 4.78 -15.40 -2.06
CA ALA A 198 5.84 -16.07 -1.30
C ALA A 198 5.50 -17.53 -1.02
N THR A 199 4.25 -17.79 -0.59
CA THR A 199 3.75 -19.14 -0.32
C THR A 199 3.72 -20.00 -1.60
N ILE A 200 3.26 -19.45 -2.73
CA ILE A 200 3.27 -20.13 -4.03
C ILE A 200 4.70 -20.48 -4.45
N LYS A 201 5.64 -19.52 -4.39
CA LYS A 201 7.05 -19.78 -4.72
C LYS A 201 7.68 -20.84 -3.84
N SER A 202 7.35 -20.83 -2.54
CA SER A 202 7.79 -21.86 -1.59
C SER A 202 7.23 -23.23 -1.98
N GLY A 203 5.95 -23.31 -2.34
CA GLY A 203 5.31 -24.55 -2.79
C GLY A 203 5.87 -25.08 -4.10
N GLU A 204 6.07 -24.23 -5.11
CA GLU A 204 6.72 -24.58 -6.38
C GLU A 204 8.13 -25.15 -6.14
N SER A 205 8.92 -24.49 -5.29
CA SER A 205 10.27 -24.95 -4.92
C SER A 205 10.23 -26.26 -4.15
N SER A 206 9.25 -26.42 -3.26
CA SER A 206 9.04 -27.65 -2.51
C SER A 206 8.69 -28.81 -3.44
N ASN A 207 7.80 -28.59 -4.42
CA ASN A 207 7.44 -29.61 -5.41
C ASN A 207 8.66 -30.09 -6.20
N LYS A 208 9.50 -29.15 -6.66
CA LYS A 208 10.77 -29.47 -7.32
C LYS A 208 11.69 -30.34 -6.46
N SER A 209 11.78 -30.04 -5.18
CA SER A 209 12.59 -30.80 -4.24
C SER A 209 12.04 -32.22 -4.05
N TYR A 210 10.73 -32.35 -3.77
CA TYR A 210 10.08 -33.65 -3.61
C TYR A 210 10.16 -34.50 -4.88
N GLY A 211 9.92 -33.91 -6.06
CA GLY A 211 10.06 -34.57 -7.35
C GLY A 211 11.44 -35.19 -7.53
N ARG A 212 12.52 -34.44 -7.24
CA ARG A 212 13.89 -34.97 -7.29
C ARG A 212 14.15 -36.09 -6.29
N MET A 213 13.69 -35.94 -5.04
CA MET A 213 13.85 -36.98 -4.01
C MET A 213 13.16 -38.28 -4.42
N ILE A 214 11.95 -38.18 -4.97
CA ILE A 214 11.19 -39.34 -5.47
C ILE A 214 11.92 -39.98 -6.66
N LEU A 215 12.42 -39.20 -7.61
CA LEU A 215 13.19 -39.73 -8.75
C LEU A 215 14.44 -40.51 -8.30
N THR A 216 15.14 -40.04 -7.27
CA THR A 216 16.27 -40.79 -6.68
C THR A 216 15.79 -42.13 -6.12
N MET A 217 14.68 -42.15 -5.38
CA MET A 217 14.13 -43.40 -4.82
C MET A 217 13.65 -44.35 -5.91
N VAL A 218 13.01 -43.85 -6.98
CA VAL A 218 12.67 -44.65 -8.17
C VAL A 218 13.91 -45.34 -8.74
N GLY A 219 15.04 -44.63 -8.80
CA GLY A 219 16.31 -45.21 -9.23
C GLY A 219 16.76 -46.41 -8.38
N ASP A 220 16.49 -46.42 -7.07
CA ASP A 220 16.76 -47.58 -6.20
C ASP A 220 15.87 -48.77 -6.58
N TYR A 221 14.57 -48.53 -6.80
CA TYR A 221 13.63 -49.58 -7.23
C TYR A 221 14.01 -50.18 -8.59
N VAL A 222 14.37 -49.34 -9.56
CA VAL A 222 14.80 -49.79 -10.90
C VAL A 222 16.09 -50.62 -10.79
N ARG A 223 17.08 -50.18 -9.99
CA ARG A 223 18.33 -50.93 -9.79
C ARG A 223 18.12 -52.29 -9.11
N ALA A 224 17.08 -52.39 -8.27
CA ALA A 224 16.68 -53.64 -7.65
C ALA A 224 15.81 -54.54 -8.55
N GLY A 225 15.64 -54.18 -9.84
CA GLY A 225 14.88 -54.97 -10.82
C GLY A 225 13.37 -54.86 -10.69
N VAL A 226 12.85 -53.79 -10.06
CA VAL A 226 11.41 -53.57 -9.95
C VAL A 226 10.87 -52.92 -11.22
N ASP A 227 9.89 -53.58 -11.84
CA ASP A 227 9.24 -53.08 -13.04
C ASP A 227 8.17 -52.02 -12.74
N PHE A 228 8.23 -50.95 -13.54
CA PHE A 228 7.24 -49.88 -13.56
C PHE A 228 6.36 -50.02 -14.80
N SER A 229 5.05 -49.90 -14.60
CA SER A 229 4.10 -49.88 -15.71
C SER A 229 4.30 -48.64 -16.59
N GLU A 230 3.80 -48.63 -17.82
CA GLU A 230 3.86 -47.44 -18.68
C GLU A 230 3.17 -46.23 -18.04
N SER A 231 2.08 -46.44 -17.30
CA SER A 231 1.43 -45.37 -16.52
C SER A 231 2.32 -44.84 -15.39
N ASP A 232 3.09 -45.70 -14.72
CA ASP A 232 4.04 -45.26 -13.69
C ASP A 232 5.19 -44.47 -14.32
N LYS A 233 5.75 -44.96 -15.42
CA LYS A 233 6.83 -44.29 -16.17
C LYS A 233 6.39 -42.90 -16.65
N ALA A 234 5.15 -42.77 -17.12
CA ALA A 234 4.59 -41.48 -17.53
C ALA A 234 4.50 -40.49 -16.34
N LEU A 235 4.10 -40.94 -15.15
CA LEU A 235 4.07 -40.11 -13.94
C LEU A 235 5.49 -39.71 -13.51
N ILE A 236 6.42 -40.68 -13.48
CA ILE A 236 7.83 -40.47 -13.15
C ILE A 236 8.45 -39.44 -14.11
N LYS A 237 8.18 -39.52 -15.41
CA LYS A 237 8.65 -38.53 -16.40
C LYS A 237 8.13 -37.12 -16.09
N LYS A 238 6.87 -37.00 -15.67
CA LYS A 238 6.29 -35.69 -15.29
C LYS A 238 6.94 -35.12 -14.02
N LEU A 239 7.39 -35.94 -13.06
CA LEU A 239 8.11 -35.45 -11.88
C LEU A 239 9.38 -34.69 -12.24
N ALA A 240 10.06 -35.07 -13.32
CA ALA A 240 11.26 -34.38 -13.80
C ALA A 240 10.97 -32.99 -14.41
N THR A 241 9.69 -32.68 -14.67
CA THR A 241 9.24 -31.40 -15.26
C THR A 241 8.62 -30.43 -14.26
N LEU A 242 8.53 -30.83 -12.98
CA LEU A 242 8.13 -29.94 -11.88
C LEU A 242 9.19 -28.86 -11.64
#